data_AF-A0AA97HEQ8-F1
#
_entry.id   AF-A0AA97HEQ8-F1
#
_cell.length_a   1.000
_cell.length_b   1.000
_cell.length_c   1.000
_cell.angle_alpha   90.00
_cell.angle_beta   90.00
_cell.angle_gamma   90.00
#
_symmetry.space_group_name_H-M   'P 1'
#
loop_
_entity.id
_entity.type
_entity.pdbx_description
1 polymer ?
#
loop_
_entity_poly.entity_id
_entity_poly.type
_entity_poly.pdbx_seq_one_letter_code
_entity_poly.pdbx_strand_id
1 'polypeptide(L)' 'MTDRSNALLKQALKLSSREKVQFIEGLLASLDNPDASIDNIWAEESDARIEAFEKGQVSAKSVETVLGKYTRP' A
#
# COMPACT_ATOMS: atom_id res chain seq x y z
N MET A 1 -18.15 -7.38 -9.63
CA MET A 1 -17.32 -8.58 -9.88
C MET A 1 -17.83 -9.26 -11.14
N THR A 2 -16.93 -9.79 -11.98
CA THR A 2 -17.34 -10.60 -13.15
C THR A 2 -17.82 -11.98 -12.70
N ASP A 3 -18.55 -12.70 -13.56
CA ASP A 3 -18.98 -14.08 -13.28
C ASP A 3 -17.80 -15.00 -12.98
N ARG A 4 -16.68 -14.80 -13.68
CA ARG A 4 -15.42 -15.51 -13.43
C ARG A 4 -14.88 -15.21 -12.03
N SER A 5 -14.83 -13.94 -11.63
CA SER A 5 -14.35 -13.55 -10.30
C SER A 5 -15.22 -14.13 -9.18
N ASN A 6 -16.54 -14.18 -9.36
CA ASN A 6 -17.47 -14.79 -8.41
C ASN A 6 -17.27 -16.31 -8.30
N ALA A 7 -17.04 -17.00 -9.42
CA ALA A 7 -16.77 -18.44 -9.43
C ALA A 7 -15.45 -18.79 -8.73
N LEU A 8 -14.39 -17.99 -8.93
CA LEU A 8 -13.11 -18.15 -8.25
C LEU A 8 -13.23 -17.89 -6.74
N LEU A 9 -13.96 -16.84 -6.34
CA LEU A 9 -14.22 -16.57 -4.92
C LEU A 9 -14.95 -17.74 -4.24
N LYS A 10 -15.98 -18.29 -4.87
CA LYS A 10 -16.70 -19.47 -4.34
C LYS A 10 -15.78 -20.69 -4.16
N GLN A 11 -14.77 -20.86 -5.01
CA GLN A 11 -13.79 -21.94 -4.89
C GLN A 11 -12.79 -21.64 -3.77
N ALA A 12 -12.23 -20.43 -3.73
CA ALA A 12 -11.28 -20.01 -2.69
C ALA A 12 -11.88 -20.09 -1.28
N LEU A 13 -13.17 -19.80 -1.12
CA LEU A 13 -13.86 -19.90 0.19
C LEU A 13 -13.93 -21.35 0.73
N LYS A 14 -13.82 -22.37 -0.12
CA LYS A 14 -13.82 -23.79 0.27
C LYS A 14 -12.46 -24.32 0.72
N LEU A 15 -11.39 -23.56 0.50
CA LEU A 15 -10.03 -23.93 0.91
C LEU A 15 -9.89 -23.94 2.44
N SER A 16 -8.92 -24.72 2.94
CA SER A 16 -8.51 -24.65 4.35
C SER A 16 -7.93 -23.27 4.69
N SER A 17 -7.85 -22.92 5.97
CA SER A 17 -7.28 -21.62 6.39
C SER A 17 -5.85 -21.41 5.87
N ARG A 18 -5.03 -22.47 5.85
CA ARG A 18 -3.65 -22.41 5.34
C ARG A 18 -3.61 -22.12 3.84
N GLU A 19 -4.40 -22.84 3.06
CA GLU A 19 -4.47 -22.65 1.60
C GLU A 19 -5.05 -21.29 1.23
N LYS A 20 -6.01 -20.76 2.00
CA LYS A 20 -6.54 -19.40 1.80
C LYS A 20 -5.44 -18.35 1.95
N VAL A 21 -4.60 -18.46 2.99
CA VAL A 21 -3.48 -17.52 3.19
C VAL A 21 -2.53 -17.58 2.01
N GLN A 22 -2.09 -18.77 1.61
CA GLN A 22 -1.18 -18.93 0.47
C GLN A 22 -1.78 -18.39 -0.84
N PHE A 23 -3.08 -18.61 -1.08
CA PHE A 23 -3.77 -18.11 -2.26
C PHE A 23 -3.86 -16.58 -2.26
N ILE A 24 -4.17 -15.97 -1.11
CA ILE A 24 -4.23 -14.51 -0.96
C ILE A 24 -2.85 -13.89 -1.12
N GLU A 25 -1.80 -14.49 -0.56
CA GLU A 25 -0.42 -14.03 -0.70
C GLU A 25 0.02 -14.02 -2.17
N GLY A 26 -0.27 -15.09 -2.91
CA GLY A 26 0.03 -15.14 -4.35
C GLY A 26 -0.72 -14.08 -5.16
N LEU A 27 -2.01 -13.84 -4.83
CA LEU A 27 -2.77 -12.76 -5.46
C LEU A 27 -2.21 -11.39 -5.10
N LEU A 28 -1.85 -11.15 -3.84
CA LEU A 28 -1.27 -9.88 -3.40
C LEU A 28 0.07 -9.62 -4.10
N ALA A 29 0.94 -10.63 -4.17
CA ALA A 29 2.21 -10.55 -4.89
C ALA A 29 2.02 -10.25 -6.38
N SER A 30 0.94 -10.72 -7.01
CA SER A 30 0.63 -10.41 -8.41
C SER A 30 0.23 -8.95 -8.65
N LEU A 31 -0.21 -8.24 -7.59
CA LEU A 31 -0.50 -6.81 -7.64
C LEU A 31 0.74 -5.96 -7.39
N ASP A 32 1.76 -6.54 -6.74
CA ASP A 32 3.03 -5.89 -6.43
C ASP A 32 3.98 -5.94 -7.63
N ASN A 33 3.56 -5.29 -8.72
CA ASN A 33 4.38 -5.16 -9.91
C ASN A 33 5.05 -3.77 -9.91
N PRO A 34 6.36 -3.68 -9.62
CA PRO A 34 7.06 -2.41 -9.60
C PRO A 34 7.00 -1.76 -10.99
N ASP A 35 6.69 -0.47 -11.01
CA ASP A 35 6.64 0.34 -12.23
C ASP A 35 7.66 1.45 -12.10
N ALA A 36 8.79 1.27 -12.78
CA ALA A 36 9.90 2.22 -12.73
C ALA A 36 9.51 3.64 -13.18
N SER A 37 8.46 3.79 -14.02
CA SER A 37 7.97 5.12 -14.41
C SER A 37 7.27 5.82 -13.25
N ILE A 38 6.49 5.09 -12.47
CA ILE A 38 5.83 5.57 -11.26
C ILE A 38 6.90 5.88 -10.20
N ASP A 39 7.85 4.98 -10.00
CA ASP A 39 8.93 5.17 -9.02
C ASP A 39 9.73 6.45 -9.28
N ASN A 40 10.04 6.74 -10.56
CA ASN A 40 10.73 7.97 -10.93
C ASN A 40 9.91 9.23 -10.62
N ILE A 41 8.60 9.23 -10.91
CA ILE A 41 7.70 10.35 -10.58
C ILE A 41 7.63 10.56 -9.06
N TRP A 42 7.58 9.48 -8.28
CA TRP A 42 7.58 9.55 -6.83
C TRP A 42 8.91 10.08 -6.27
N ALA A 43 10.04 9.71 -6.86
CA ALA A 43 11.35 10.23 -6.47
C ALA A 43 11.41 11.75 -6.67
N GLU A 44 11.03 12.24 -7.85
CA GLU A 44 11.01 13.68 -8.17
C GLU A 44 10.08 14.47 -7.22
N GLU A 45 8.86 13.99 -7.00
CA GLU A 45 7.91 14.65 -6.08
C GLU A 45 8.40 14.64 -4.63
N SER A 46 9.05 13.55 -4.19
CA SER A 46 9.56 13.43 -2.83
C SER A 46 10.68 14.43 -2.57
N ASP A 47 11.63 14.56 -3.50
CA ASP A 47 12.71 15.54 -3.43
C ASP A 47 12.16 16.98 -3.45
N ALA A 48 11.19 17.26 -4.33
CA ALA A 48 10.55 18.57 -4.39
C ALA A 48 9.85 18.96 -3.08
N ARG A 49 9.21 17.99 -2.40
CA ARG A 49 8.57 18.23 -1.09
C ARG A 49 9.57 18.52 0.02
N ILE A 50 10.72 17.84 0.03
CA ILE A 50 11.79 18.11 0.99
C ILE A 50 12.33 19.52 0.77
N GLU A 51 12.64 19.87 -0.48
CA GLU A 51 13.16 21.21 -0.81
C GLU A 51 12.18 22.32 -0.42
N ALA A 52 10.89 22.15 -0.70
CA ALA A 52 9.87 23.11 -0.31
C ALA A 52 9.76 23.26 1.23
N PHE A 53 9.92 22.16 1.97
CA PHE A 53 9.92 22.19 3.44
C PHE A 53 11.16 22.92 3.97
N GLU A 54 12.34 22.63 3.45
CA GLU A 54 13.60 23.29 3.82
C GLU A 54 13.57 24.81 3.53
N LYS A 55 12.90 25.22 2.44
CA LYS A 55 12.64 26.63 2.11
C LYS A 55 11.52 27.28 2.92
N GLY A 56 10.84 26.54 3.80
CA GLY A 56 9.71 27.03 4.59
C GLY A 56 8.43 27.30 3.79
N GLN A 57 8.32 26.75 2.57
CA GLN A 57 7.16 26.92 1.69
C GLN A 57 5.99 26.00 2.07
N VAL A 58 6.29 24.89 2.76
CA VAL A 58 5.29 23.97 3.31
C VAL A 58 5.55 23.70 4.79
N SER A 59 4.49 23.41 5.55
CA SER A 59 4.59 23.06 6.96
C SER A 59 4.55 21.54 7.16
N ALA A 60 5.24 21.06 8.21
CA ALA A 60 5.22 19.66 8.62
C ALA A 60 4.45 19.48 9.93
N LYS A 61 3.95 18.27 10.14
CA LYS A 61 3.46 17.82 11.46
C LYS A 61 4.54 16.99 12.13
N SER A 62 4.67 17.13 13.44
CA SER A 62 5.60 16.30 14.21
C SER A 62 5.19 14.84 14.15
N VAL A 63 6.15 13.92 14.28
CA VAL A 63 5.89 12.49 14.27
C VAL A 63 4.98 12.07 15.43
N GLU A 64 5.12 12.72 16.59
CA GLU A 64 4.28 12.51 17.77
C GLU A 64 2.82 12.86 17.48
N THR A 65 2.58 13.95 16.75
CA THR A 65 1.23 14.36 16.34
C THR A 65 0.59 13.32 15.42
N VAL A 66 1.37 12.76 14.49
CA VAL A 66 0.87 11.79 13.51
C VAL A 66 0.64 10.41 14.14
N LEU A 67 1.59 9.96 14.96
CA LEU A 67 1.58 8.63 15.56
C LEU A 67 0.85 8.54 16.91
N GLY A 68 0.52 9.66 17.54
CA GLY A 68 -0.10 9.70 18.86
C GLY A 68 -1.44 8.97 18.97
N LYS A 69 -2.13 8.72 17.84
CA LYS A 69 -3.36 7.89 17.80
C LYS A 69 -3.10 6.37 17.85
N TYR A 70 -1.85 5.94 17.67
CA TYR A 70 -1.44 4.53 17.66
C TYR A 70 -0.63 4.14 18.89
N THR A 71 -0.13 5.10 19.66
CA THR A 71 0.40 4.83 21.00
C THR A 71 -0.71 4.28 21.87
N ARG A 72 -0.66 2.98 22.15
CA ARG A 72 -1.51 2.35 23.17
C ARG A 72 -1.06 2.83 24.56
N PRO A 73 -1.99 2.98 25.52
CA PRO A 73 -1.64 3.16 26.92
C PRO A 73 -0.90 1.94 27.48
#